data_AF-A0A7C4MFM1-F1
#
_entry.id   AF-A0A7C4MFM1-F1
#
_cell.length_a   1.000
_cell.length_b   1.000
_cell.length_c   1.000
_cell.angle_alpha   90.00
_cell.angle_beta   90.00
_cell.angle_gamma   90.00
#
_symmetry.space_group_name_H-M   'P 1'
#
loop_
_entity.id
_entity.type
_entity.pdbx_description
1 polymer ?
#
loop_
_entity_poly.entity_id
_entity_poly.type
_entity_poly.pdbx_seq_one_letter_code
_entity_poly.pdbx_strand_id
1 'polypeptide(L)'
;MKKGLLWVLLTIALLYTPIFKEKEIFLTFDDGPIPPYTIEIASTLEKEGARGTFFLVGKKVIEHGSFVRELSEKGHTIGNHTFSHNRFNQESVEESLEDLIRGEVVLAEQIGYFTKLYRPPGGGISRIKREIFEDLGFKAVFWDVNTRDFENRGSLYIILKTILISWDKSIVLMHSCPSASKSLPALVKILKFLNFNIKALPTERFTPPSFPTSEIVKINERQKLLLKLIGMESFIEGDVFLLERALSNIRNYNEFNHFLSNVRAFERKAATLDEELFWRKEKRRLEIYIRRTILRRKLLECLISNILSLPEKAY
;
A
#
# COMPACT_ATOMS: atom_id res chain seq x y z
N MET A 1 15.74 34.56 42.65
CA MET A 1 15.63 33.19 42.09
C MET A 1 16.80 32.35 42.58
N LYS A 2 16.55 31.20 43.22
CA LYS A 2 17.61 30.37 43.83
C LYS A 2 18.50 29.79 42.72
N LYS A 3 19.83 29.95 42.84
CA LYS A 3 20.85 29.48 41.88
C LYS A 3 20.62 28.03 41.42
N GLY A 4 20.07 27.17 42.27
CA GLY A 4 19.73 25.78 41.91
C GLY A 4 18.67 25.62 40.81
N LEU A 5 17.68 26.51 40.71
CA LEU A 5 16.66 26.45 39.65
C LEU A 5 17.25 26.84 38.28
N LEU A 6 18.18 27.80 38.28
CA LEU A 6 18.90 28.19 37.07
C LEU A 6 19.80 27.06 36.55
N TRP A 7 20.47 26.32 37.45
CA TRP A 7 21.29 25.17 37.09
C TRP A 7 20.46 23.98 36.59
N VAL A 8 19.29 23.71 37.15
CA VAL A 8 18.36 22.68 36.63
C VAL A 8 17.85 23.07 35.24
N LEU A 9 17.46 24.32 35.04
CA LEU A 9 17.01 24.81 33.73
C LEU A 9 18.15 24.83 32.70
N LEU A 10 19.38 25.18 33.09
CA LEU A 10 20.57 25.08 32.23
C LEU A 10 20.92 23.63 31.90
N THR A 11 20.79 22.70 32.85
CA THR A 11 21.09 21.28 32.61
C THR A 11 20.04 20.65 31.70
N ILE A 12 18.75 21.01 31.87
CA ILE A 12 17.70 20.66 30.93
C ILE A 12 17.99 21.30 29.57
N ALA A 13 18.29 22.60 29.48
CA ALA A 13 18.59 23.27 28.22
C ALA A 13 19.84 22.72 27.50
N LEU A 14 20.90 22.35 28.24
CA LEU A 14 22.13 21.75 27.71
C LEU A 14 21.94 20.29 27.28
N LEU A 15 21.16 19.50 28.02
CA LEU A 15 20.70 18.17 27.58
C LEU A 15 19.71 18.25 26.40
N TYR A 16 19.05 19.40 26.22
CA TYR A 16 18.05 19.68 25.18
C TYR A 16 18.58 20.50 23.99
N THR A 17 19.87 20.83 23.93
CA THR A 17 20.45 21.43 22.71
C THR A 17 20.25 20.58 21.43
N PRO A 18 20.14 19.23 21.47
CA PRO A 18 19.72 18.42 20.32
C PRO A 18 18.18 18.31 20.14
N ILE A 19 17.35 18.88 21.02
CA ILE A 19 15.88 18.94 20.87
C ILE A 19 15.44 20.03 19.88
N PHE A 20 16.25 21.06 19.61
CA PHE A 20 15.89 22.13 18.67
C PHE A 20 16.12 21.81 17.19
N LYS A 21 16.76 20.68 16.87
CA LYS A 21 16.81 20.22 15.48
C LYS A 21 15.48 19.54 15.17
N GLU A 22 14.77 20.06 14.17
CA GLU A 22 13.55 19.43 13.65
C GLU A 22 13.89 17.99 13.21
N LYS A 23 13.05 17.04 13.64
CA LYS A 23 13.16 15.62 13.28
C LYS A 23 11.93 15.19 12.53
N GLU A 24 12.04 14.25 11.62
CA GLU A 24 10.89 13.63 10.97
C GLU A 24 10.50 12.35 11.71
N ILE A 25 9.21 12.02 11.71
CA ILE A 25 8.72 10.71 12.18
C ILE A 25 7.55 10.27 11.33
N PHE A 26 7.49 8.97 11.02
CA PHE A 26 6.46 8.39 10.19
C PHE A 26 5.56 7.49 11.04
N LEU A 27 4.37 7.97 11.35
CA LEU A 27 3.35 7.13 12.01
C LEU A 27 2.64 6.30 10.94
N THR A 28 2.69 4.98 11.11
CA THR A 28 2.13 4.02 10.16
C THR A 28 1.10 3.12 10.82
N PHE A 29 0.01 2.82 10.10
CA PHE A 29 -1.15 2.11 10.63
C PHE A 29 -1.51 0.92 9.73
N ASP A 30 -1.40 -0.28 10.28
CA ASP A 30 -1.73 -1.52 9.59
C ASP A 30 -3.19 -1.94 9.82
N ASP A 31 -3.63 -2.97 9.12
CA ASP A 31 -4.93 -3.65 9.21
C ASP A 31 -6.16 -2.85 8.78
N GLY A 32 -6.02 -1.56 8.47
CA GLY A 32 -7.12 -0.73 8.01
C GLY A 32 -7.70 -1.14 6.65
N PRO A 33 -8.82 -0.52 6.22
CA PRO A 33 -9.67 0.36 7.01
C PRO A 33 -10.57 -0.46 7.97
N ILE A 34 -10.66 -0.03 9.22
CA ILE A 34 -11.51 -0.59 10.28
C ILE A 34 -12.22 0.58 10.98
N PRO A 35 -13.51 0.82 10.72
CA PRO A 35 -14.31 1.76 11.50
C PRO A 35 -14.59 1.25 12.93
N PRO A 36 -14.67 2.13 13.95
CA PRO A 36 -14.43 3.58 13.86
C PRO A 36 -12.94 3.95 13.88
N TYR A 37 -12.04 3.02 14.24
CA TYR A 37 -10.66 3.33 14.61
C TYR A 37 -9.84 4.01 13.52
N THR A 38 -9.91 3.57 12.26
CA THR A 38 -9.16 4.22 11.17
C THR A 38 -9.63 5.66 10.94
N ILE A 39 -10.93 5.92 11.12
CA ILE A 39 -11.53 7.25 10.96
C ILE A 39 -11.06 8.17 12.09
N GLU A 40 -11.09 7.70 13.33
CA GLU A 40 -10.63 8.46 14.50
C GLU A 40 -9.14 8.78 14.42
N ILE A 41 -8.32 7.82 13.98
CA ILE A 41 -6.88 7.98 13.75
C ILE A 41 -6.62 9.05 12.69
N ALA A 42 -7.25 8.95 11.52
CA ALA A 42 -7.10 9.92 10.44
C ALA A 42 -7.55 11.32 10.88
N SER A 43 -8.72 11.43 11.50
CA SER A 43 -9.25 12.70 12.03
C SER A 43 -8.29 13.34 13.05
N THR A 44 -7.66 12.54 13.91
CA THR A 44 -6.68 13.03 14.89
C THR A 44 -5.45 13.61 14.20
N LEU A 45 -4.89 12.90 13.22
CA LEU A 45 -3.74 13.39 12.44
C LEU A 45 -4.08 14.68 11.70
N GLU A 46 -5.24 14.71 11.03
CA GLU A 46 -5.71 15.86 10.26
C GLU A 46 -5.91 17.12 11.13
N LYS A 47 -6.58 16.98 12.28
CA LYS A 47 -6.79 18.08 13.25
C LYS A 47 -5.48 18.65 13.76
N GLU A 48 -4.45 17.81 13.84
CA GLU A 48 -3.13 18.19 14.26
C GLU A 48 -2.22 18.56 13.06
N GLY A 49 -2.74 18.72 11.84
CA GLY A 49 -1.92 19.07 10.67
C GLY A 49 -0.84 18.05 10.33
N ALA A 50 -0.94 16.83 10.84
CA ALA A 50 -0.04 15.72 10.58
C ALA A 50 -0.61 14.80 9.48
N ARG A 51 0.25 13.98 8.88
CA ARG A 51 -0.18 12.91 7.96
C ARG A 51 0.47 11.59 8.38
N GLY A 52 -0.31 10.52 8.33
CA GLY A 52 0.15 9.14 8.54
C GLY A 52 0.14 8.31 7.26
N THR A 53 0.76 7.14 7.34
CA THR A 53 0.71 6.11 6.28
C THR A 53 -0.21 4.99 6.70
N PHE A 54 -1.11 4.56 5.83
CA PHE A 54 -2.03 3.47 6.13
C PHE A 54 -1.74 2.28 5.20
N PHE A 55 -1.28 1.17 5.78
CA PHE A 55 -1.15 -0.10 5.07
C PHE A 55 -2.48 -0.84 5.18
N LEU A 56 -3.23 -0.86 4.08
CA LEU A 56 -4.62 -1.30 4.07
C LEU A 56 -4.76 -2.72 3.49
N VAL A 57 -5.65 -3.49 4.08
CA VAL A 57 -5.98 -4.86 3.64
C VAL A 57 -7.04 -4.81 2.54
N GLY A 58 -6.73 -5.34 1.36
CA GLY A 58 -7.58 -5.24 0.17
C GLY A 58 -9.02 -5.71 0.37
N LYS A 59 -9.26 -6.79 1.13
CA LYS A 59 -10.63 -7.24 1.47
C LYS A 59 -11.47 -6.13 2.13
N LYS A 60 -10.87 -5.38 3.07
CA LYS A 60 -11.55 -4.30 3.81
C LYS A 60 -11.73 -3.04 2.94
N VAL A 61 -10.81 -2.82 2.00
CA VAL A 61 -10.91 -1.70 1.03
C VAL A 61 -12.16 -1.84 0.15
N ILE A 62 -12.58 -3.07 -0.20
CA ILE A 62 -13.81 -3.30 -0.99
C ILE A 62 -15.04 -2.70 -0.31
N GLU A 63 -15.12 -2.81 1.02
CA GLU A 63 -16.26 -2.35 1.81
C GLU A 63 -16.20 -0.85 2.12
N HIS A 64 -15.00 -0.28 2.17
CA HIS A 64 -14.74 1.09 2.64
C HIS A 64 -14.03 1.98 1.61
N GLY A 65 -14.18 1.68 0.32
CA GLY A 65 -13.39 2.32 -0.75
C GLY A 65 -13.51 3.86 -0.82
N SER A 66 -14.69 4.41 -0.54
CA SER A 66 -14.88 5.87 -0.50
C SER A 66 -14.01 6.55 0.56
N PHE A 67 -13.89 5.95 1.73
CA PHE A 67 -13.04 6.46 2.81
C PHE A 67 -11.55 6.32 2.48
N VAL A 68 -11.15 5.24 1.80
CA VAL A 68 -9.76 5.07 1.33
C VAL A 68 -9.37 6.16 0.32
N ARG A 69 -10.29 6.52 -0.58
CA ARG A 69 -10.10 7.66 -1.48
C ARG A 69 -9.91 8.97 -0.71
N GLU A 70 -10.79 9.23 0.26
CA GLU A 70 -10.72 10.43 1.11
C GLU A 70 -9.37 10.52 1.85
N LEU A 71 -8.87 9.42 2.42
CA LEU A 71 -7.55 9.38 3.06
C LEU A 71 -6.45 9.84 2.09
N SER A 72 -6.44 9.29 0.87
CA SER A 72 -5.45 9.66 -0.14
C SER A 72 -5.59 11.13 -0.58
N GLU A 73 -6.80 11.62 -0.78
CA GLU A 73 -7.08 13.02 -1.17
C GLU A 73 -6.66 14.02 -0.10
N LYS A 74 -6.78 13.64 1.17
CA LYS A 74 -6.32 14.46 2.30
C LYS A 74 -4.80 14.46 2.50
N GLY A 75 -4.06 13.67 1.71
CA GLY A 75 -2.59 13.64 1.73
C GLY A 75 -2.00 12.58 2.66
N HIS A 76 -2.77 11.57 3.06
CA HIS A 76 -2.21 10.36 3.66
C HIS A 76 -1.59 9.46 2.59
N THR A 77 -0.51 8.77 2.95
CA THR A 77 0.07 7.75 2.07
C THR A 77 -0.67 6.44 2.25
N ILE A 78 -1.03 5.80 1.14
CA ILE A 78 -1.67 4.49 1.14
C ILE A 78 -0.64 3.44 0.71
N GLY A 79 -0.47 2.44 1.57
CA GLY A 79 0.35 1.26 1.34
C GLY A 79 -0.50 0.01 1.24
N ASN A 80 0.04 -1.01 0.60
CA ASN A 80 -0.60 -2.31 0.40
C ASN A 80 -0.27 -3.26 1.56
N HIS A 81 -1.28 -3.69 2.32
CA HIS A 81 -1.12 -4.71 3.36
C HIS A 81 -1.65 -6.07 2.90
N THR A 82 -1.42 -6.38 1.63
CA THR A 82 -1.92 -7.56 0.91
C THR A 82 -3.45 -7.53 0.74
N PHE A 83 -3.99 -8.45 -0.07
CA PHE A 83 -5.43 -8.52 -0.23
C PHE A 83 -6.10 -9.21 0.97
N SER A 84 -5.53 -10.33 1.42
CA SER A 84 -6.20 -11.24 2.33
C SER A 84 -5.74 -11.15 3.78
N HIS A 85 -4.56 -10.58 4.05
CA HIS A 85 -3.88 -10.61 5.34
C HIS A 85 -3.62 -12.03 5.85
N ASN A 86 -3.28 -12.94 4.93
CA ASN A 86 -2.88 -14.31 5.25
C ASN A 86 -1.45 -14.38 5.80
N ARG A 87 -1.02 -15.60 6.15
CA ARG A 87 0.35 -15.89 6.61
C ARG A 87 1.33 -15.83 5.44
N PHE A 88 1.71 -14.61 5.07
CA PHE A 88 2.55 -14.28 3.93
C PHE A 88 3.92 -14.99 3.90
N ASN A 89 4.41 -15.44 5.06
CA ASN A 89 5.64 -16.22 5.17
C ASN A 89 5.47 -17.73 4.94
N GLN A 90 4.25 -18.25 4.94
CA GLN A 90 3.93 -19.67 4.75
C GLN A 90 3.47 -19.98 3.32
N GLU A 91 3.02 -18.96 2.59
CA GLU A 91 2.60 -19.06 1.19
C GLU A 91 3.78 -19.15 0.22
N SER A 92 3.53 -19.69 -0.97
CA SER A 92 4.48 -19.69 -2.08
C SER A 92 4.80 -18.26 -2.57
N VAL A 93 5.77 -18.12 -3.48
CA VAL A 93 6.08 -16.81 -4.09
C VAL A 93 4.90 -16.35 -4.95
N GLU A 94 4.33 -17.26 -5.73
CA GLU A 94 3.20 -17.05 -6.63
C GLU A 94 1.93 -16.69 -5.87
N GLU A 95 1.60 -17.42 -4.80
CA GLU A 95 0.44 -17.15 -3.95
C GLU A 95 0.52 -15.76 -3.31
N SER A 96 1.67 -15.42 -2.73
CA SER A 96 1.88 -14.11 -2.12
C SER A 96 1.93 -12.98 -3.15
N LEU A 97 2.46 -13.23 -4.36
CA LEU A 97 2.46 -12.24 -5.43
C LEU A 97 1.05 -11.98 -5.95
N GLU A 98 0.25 -13.02 -6.12
CA GLU A 98 -1.16 -12.89 -6.52
C GLU A 98 -1.96 -12.11 -5.47
N ASP A 99 -1.77 -12.42 -4.19
CA ASP A 99 -2.44 -11.67 -3.11
C ASP A 99 -2.00 -10.21 -3.05
N LEU A 100 -0.71 -9.94 -3.29
CA LEU A 100 -0.16 -8.59 -3.38
C LEU A 100 -0.74 -7.81 -4.58
N ILE A 101 -0.72 -8.40 -5.78
CA ILE A 101 -1.29 -7.84 -7.02
C ILE A 101 -2.78 -7.55 -6.83
N ARG A 102 -3.52 -8.47 -6.21
CA ARG A 102 -4.95 -8.29 -5.96
C ARG A 102 -5.21 -7.14 -5.00
N GLY A 103 -4.38 -6.99 -3.95
CA GLY A 103 -4.43 -5.85 -3.03
C GLY A 103 -4.17 -4.54 -3.77
N GLU A 104 -3.15 -4.55 -4.65
CA GLU A 104 -2.70 -3.40 -5.41
C GLU A 104 -3.78 -2.89 -6.37
N VAL A 105 -4.43 -3.80 -7.09
CA VAL A 105 -5.54 -3.49 -8.00
C VAL A 105 -6.73 -2.89 -7.26
N VAL A 106 -7.10 -3.44 -6.10
CA VAL A 106 -8.23 -2.93 -5.32
C VAL A 106 -7.94 -1.55 -4.71
N LEU A 107 -6.70 -1.31 -4.29
CA LEU A 107 -6.26 0.01 -3.81
C LEU A 107 -6.25 1.04 -4.95
N ALA A 108 -5.67 0.70 -6.09
CA ALA A 108 -5.60 1.58 -7.26
C ALA A 108 -6.99 1.95 -7.80
N GLU A 109 -7.99 1.06 -7.66
CA GLU A 109 -9.39 1.38 -7.97
C GLU A 109 -9.93 2.55 -7.14
N GLN A 110 -9.44 2.73 -5.91
CA GLN A 110 -9.88 3.81 -5.02
C GLN A 110 -9.04 5.08 -5.15
N ILE A 111 -7.71 4.93 -5.24
CA ILE A 111 -6.75 6.04 -5.15
C ILE A 111 -6.23 6.53 -6.52
N GLY A 112 -6.52 5.82 -7.61
CA GLY A 112 -6.19 6.21 -8.99
C GLY A 112 -4.74 5.98 -9.42
N TYR A 113 -3.90 5.38 -8.57
CA TYR A 113 -2.52 4.99 -8.88
C TYR A 113 -2.16 3.68 -8.17
N PHE A 114 -1.14 2.98 -8.67
CA PHE A 114 -0.55 1.84 -7.97
C PHE A 114 0.51 2.35 -6.99
N THR A 115 0.37 1.99 -5.72
CA THR A 115 1.39 2.16 -4.70
C THR A 115 2.51 1.14 -4.94
N LYS A 116 3.76 1.55 -4.76
CA LYS A 116 4.88 0.59 -4.70
C LYS A 116 5.04 0.01 -3.31
N LEU A 117 4.49 0.67 -2.30
CA LEU A 117 4.74 0.35 -0.90
C LEU A 117 3.86 -0.81 -0.48
N TYR A 118 4.47 -1.84 0.08
CA TYR A 118 3.75 -2.89 0.76
C TYR A 118 4.37 -3.20 2.12
N ARG A 119 3.56 -3.73 3.03
CA ARG A 119 4.03 -4.29 4.29
C ARG A 119 3.56 -5.72 4.41
N PRO A 120 4.45 -6.72 4.56
CA PRO A 120 4.01 -8.10 4.72
C PRO A 120 3.29 -8.27 6.08
N PRO A 121 2.12 -8.94 6.10
CA PRO A 121 1.42 -9.28 7.34
C PRO A 121 2.34 -9.89 8.38
N GLY A 122 2.28 -9.36 9.61
CA GLY A 122 3.14 -9.77 10.73
C GLY A 122 4.64 -9.49 10.55
N GLY A 123 5.06 -8.75 9.53
CA GLY A 123 6.47 -8.48 9.23
C GLY A 123 7.26 -9.68 8.70
N GLY A 124 6.60 -10.80 8.43
CA GLY A 124 7.25 -12.05 8.02
C GLY A 124 7.40 -12.17 6.51
N ILE A 125 8.63 -12.13 6.00
CA ILE A 125 8.93 -12.42 4.59
C ILE A 125 10.33 -13.05 4.48
N SER A 126 10.48 -14.04 3.60
CA SER A 126 11.80 -14.61 3.30
C SER A 126 12.63 -13.66 2.43
N ARG A 127 13.96 -13.73 2.55
CA ARG A 127 14.87 -12.91 1.75
C ARG A 127 14.62 -13.06 0.24
N ILE A 128 14.44 -14.30 -0.23
CA ILE A 128 14.19 -14.62 -1.63
C ILE A 128 12.90 -13.96 -2.12
N LYS A 129 11.79 -14.10 -1.36
CA LYS A 129 10.51 -13.48 -1.73
C LYS A 129 10.62 -11.96 -1.78
N ARG A 130 11.34 -11.35 -0.83
CA ARG A 130 11.58 -9.90 -0.81
C ARG A 130 12.37 -9.44 -2.04
N GLU A 131 13.47 -10.11 -2.37
CA GLU A 131 14.29 -9.77 -3.55
C GLU A 131 13.49 -9.89 -4.85
N ILE A 132 12.66 -10.93 -4.99
CA ILE A 132 11.76 -11.09 -6.14
C ILE A 132 10.76 -9.92 -6.24
N PHE A 133 10.12 -9.53 -5.14
CA PHE A 133 9.15 -8.44 -5.15
C PHE A 133 9.80 -7.08 -5.40
N GLU A 134 11.02 -6.86 -4.89
CA GLU A 134 11.85 -5.70 -5.20
C GLU A 134 12.20 -5.64 -6.70
N ASP A 135 12.54 -6.77 -7.32
CA ASP A 135 12.80 -6.85 -8.76
C ASP A 135 11.57 -6.56 -9.62
N LEU A 136 10.38 -6.90 -9.12
CA LEU A 136 9.10 -6.53 -9.74
C LEU A 136 8.76 -5.05 -9.53
N GLY A 137 9.49 -4.33 -8.68
CA GLY A 137 9.34 -2.90 -8.39
C GLY A 137 8.48 -2.57 -7.18
N PHE A 138 8.09 -3.57 -6.39
CA PHE A 138 7.45 -3.37 -5.08
C PHE A 138 8.51 -3.06 -4.01
N LYS A 139 8.13 -2.33 -2.97
CA LYS A 139 9.02 -1.92 -1.89
C LYS A 139 8.43 -2.29 -0.53
N ALA A 140 9.11 -3.20 0.15
CA ALA A 140 8.74 -3.62 1.50
C ALA A 140 9.03 -2.48 2.50
N VAL A 141 8.07 -2.18 3.36
CA VAL A 141 8.23 -1.19 4.44
C VAL A 141 8.08 -1.89 5.79
N PHE A 142 9.14 -1.85 6.59
CA PHE A 142 9.15 -2.34 7.96
C PHE A 142 9.00 -1.17 8.95
N TRP A 143 9.50 -1.32 10.18
CA TRP A 143 9.40 -0.32 11.22
C TRP A 143 10.63 -0.38 12.12
N ASP A 144 10.92 0.76 12.76
CA ASP A 144 11.93 0.89 13.80
C ASP A 144 11.31 0.67 15.18
N VAL A 145 10.07 1.13 15.37
CA VAL A 145 9.37 1.10 16.64
C VAL A 145 8.06 0.33 16.51
N ASN A 146 7.93 -0.79 17.25
CA ASN A 146 6.67 -1.51 17.38
C ASN A 146 5.97 -1.12 18.69
N THR A 147 4.84 -0.41 18.59
CA THR A 147 4.08 0.05 19.77
C THR A 147 3.43 -1.07 20.57
N ARG A 148 3.22 -2.25 19.95
CA ARG A 148 2.45 -3.38 20.49
C ARG A 148 1.02 -2.99 20.90
N ASP A 149 0.45 -2.00 20.24
CA ASP A 149 -0.91 -1.51 20.45
C ASP A 149 -2.00 -2.59 20.24
N PHE A 150 -1.75 -3.55 19.35
CA PHE A 150 -2.57 -4.74 19.13
C PHE A 150 -2.70 -5.67 20.36
N GLU A 151 -1.84 -5.51 21.37
CA GLU A 151 -1.92 -6.27 22.64
C GLU A 151 -2.75 -5.56 23.71
N ASN A 152 -3.63 -4.65 23.32
CA ASN A 152 -4.47 -3.85 24.23
C ASN A 152 -3.65 -3.08 25.28
N ARG A 153 -2.50 -2.54 24.88
CA ARG A 153 -1.62 -1.76 25.76
C ARG A 153 -2.26 -0.41 26.09
N GLY A 154 -2.11 0.04 27.34
CA GLY A 154 -2.59 1.35 27.76
C GLY A 154 -1.86 2.51 27.05
N SER A 155 -2.53 3.66 26.89
CA SER A 155 -2.00 4.80 26.14
C SER A 155 -0.63 5.27 26.62
N LEU A 156 -0.39 5.26 27.93
CA LEU A 156 0.91 5.68 28.50
C LEU A 156 2.05 4.78 28.01
N TYR A 157 1.82 3.46 27.91
CA TYR A 157 2.84 2.53 27.40
C TYR A 157 3.17 2.82 25.94
N ILE A 158 2.16 2.99 25.09
CA ILE A 158 2.34 3.29 23.65
C ILE A 158 3.12 4.60 23.48
N ILE A 159 2.74 5.64 24.24
CA ILE A 159 3.39 6.95 24.19
C ILE A 159 4.84 6.85 24.65
N LEU A 160 5.10 6.30 25.84
CA LEU A 160 6.45 6.19 26.39
C LEU A 160 7.36 5.35 25.48
N LYS A 161 6.85 4.22 24.98
CA LYS A 161 7.61 3.37 24.07
C LYS A 161 7.96 4.10 22.78
N THR A 162 7.04 4.88 22.23
CA THR A 162 7.29 5.65 21.01
C THR A 162 8.35 6.72 21.25
N ILE A 163 8.19 7.57 22.28
CA ILE A 163 9.11 8.69 22.49
C ILE A 163 10.51 8.25 22.95
N LEU A 164 10.63 7.13 23.66
CA LEU A 164 11.92 6.66 24.17
C LEU A 164 12.77 5.97 23.10
N ILE A 165 12.15 5.40 22.08
CA ILE A 165 12.83 4.59 21.05
C ILE A 165 12.96 5.37 19.74
N SER A 166 12.11 6.36 19.46
CA SER A 166 12.14 7.07 18.18
C SER A 166 13.34 8.03 18.05
N TRP A 167 13.93 8.06 16.86
CA TRP A 167 14.93 9.03 16.39
C TRP A 167 14.46 9.68 15.09
N ASP A 168 15.30 10.54 14.50
CA ASP A 168 14.99 11.19 13.22
C ASP A 168 14.71 10.16 12.11
N LYS A 169 13.56 10.31 11.44
CA LYS A 169 13.01 9.44 10.40
C LYS A 169 12.56 8.04 10.87
N SER A 170 12.36 7.83 12.17
CA SER A 170 11.80 6.57 12.65
C SER A 170 10.43 6.26 12.04
N ILE A 171 10.23 5.01 11.64
CA ILE A 171 8.95 4.45 11.20
C ILE A 171 8.30 3.72 12.38
N VAL A 172 7.14 4.20 12.82
CA VAL A 172 6.40 3.66 13.95
C VAL A 172 5.27 2.75 13.45
N LEU A 173 5.30 1.48 13.85
CA LEU A 173 4.21 0.54 13.61
C LEU A 173 3.12 0.69 14.67
N MET A 174 1.93 1.00 14.20
CA MET A 174 0.65 0.99 14.90
C MET A 174 -0.37 0.25 14.02
N HIS A 175 -1.56 0.00 14.55
CA HIS A 175 -2.65 -0.68 13.88
C HIS A 175 -3.94 0.14 14.01
N SER A 176 -4.88 -0.08 13.11
CA SER A 176 -6.22 0.49 13.20
C SER A 176 -7.05 -0.15 14.33
N CYS A 177 -6.67 0.11 15.59
CA CYS A 177 -7.23 -0.52 16.78
C CYS A 177 -7.60 0.50 17.89
N PRO A 178 -8.37 0.10 18.93
CA PRO A 178 -8.79 0.99 20.01
C PRO A 178 -7.60 1.64 20.75
N SER A 179 -6.54 0.88 21.02
CA SER A 179 -5.37 1.36 21.75
C SER A 179 -4.65 2.49 21.00
N ALA A 180 -4.49 2.32 19.68
CA ALA A 180 -3.92 3.35 18.81
C ALA A 180 -4.80 4.60 18.79
N SER A 181 -6.10 4.44 18.49
CA SER A 181 -7.05 5.56 18.45
C SER A 181 -7.05 6.37 19.76
N LYS A 182 -7.06 5.69 20.90
CA LYS A 182 -7.06 6.34 22.23
C LYS A 182 -5.73 7.02 22.59
N SER A 183 -4.60 6.50 22.11
CA SER A 183 -3.26 7.02 22.47
C SER A 183 -2.78 8.14 21.55
N LEU A 184 -3.22 8.11 20.28
CA LEU A 184 -2.73 9.00 19.24
C LEU A 184 -2.90 10.50 19.52
N PRO A 185 -4.02 11.00 20.09
CA PRO A 185 -4.18 12.43 20.34
C PRO A 185 -3.12 13.01 21.28
N ALA A 186 -2.76 12.26 22.34
CA ALA A 186 -1.71 12.66 23.26
C ALA A 186 -0.31 12.45 22.64
N LEU A 187 -0.11 11.34 21.93
CA LEU A 187 1.15 11.03 21.26
C LEU A 187 1.57 12.13 20.27
N VAL A 188 0.65 12.57 19.40
CA VAL A 188 0.93 13.60 18.39
C VAL A 188 1.34 14.92 19.03
N LYS A 189 0.64 15.35 20.10
CA LYS A 189 0.98 16.58 20.82
C LYS A 189 2.35 16.50 21.48
N ILE A 190 2.68 15.35 22.08
CA ILE A 190 3.99 15.14 22.71
C ILE A 190 5.10 15.10 21.66
N LEU A 191 4.92 14.40 20.54
CA LEU A 191 5.89 14.35 19.45
C LEU A 191 6.19 15.76 18.90
N LYS A 192 5.16 16.56 18.65
CA LYS A 192 5.33 17.95 18.23
C LYS A 192 6.05 18.81 19.28
N PHE A 193 5.72 18.64 20.56
CA PHE A 193 6.42 19.32 21.65
C PHE A 193 7.92 18.95 21.69
N LEU A 194 8.24 17.71 21.33
CA LEU A 194 9.61 17.21 21.18
C LEU A 194 10.24 17.54 19.80
N ASN A 195 9.63 18.46 19.04
CA ASN A 195 10.11 18.96 17.75
C ASN A 195 10.17 17.89 16.62
N PHE A 196 9.29 16.90 16.69
CA PHE A 196 9.05 15.98 15.58
C PHE A 196 7.98 16.53 14.61
N ASN A 197 8.33 16.55 13.33
CA ASN A 197 7.43 16.74 12.21
C ASN A 197 6.86 15.39 11.76
N ILE A 198 5.56 15.19 11.99
CA ILE A 198 4.87 13.93 11.71
C ILE A 198 4.39 13.92 10.26
N LYS A 199 5.03 13.10 9.43
CA LYS A 199 4.77 13.01 7.99
C LYS A 199 4.28 11.61 7.59
N ALA A 200 3.54 11.55 6.49
CA ALA A 200 3.31 10.28 5.81
C ALA A 200 4.59 9.89 5.06
N LEU A 201 4.79 8.59 4.83
CA LEU A 201 5.91 8.10 4.06
C LEU A 201 5.85 8.68 2.64
N PRO A 202 6.99 9.03 2.02
CA PRO A 202 7.00 9.47 0.63
C PRO A 202 6.29 8.48 -0.27
N THR A 203 5.41 8.98 -1.14
CA THR A 203 4.69 8.12 -2.08
C THR A 203 5.58 7.76 -3.25
N GLU A 204 5.93 6.48 -3.38
CA GLU A 204 6.51 5.92 -4.61
C GLU A 204 5.40 5.20 -5.38
N ARG A 205 5.22 5.58 -6.64
CA ARG A 205 4.18 5.02 -7.52
C ARG A 205 4.82 4.25 -8.65
N PHE A 206 4.10 3.28 -9.20
CA PHE A 206 4.47 2.75 -10.51
C PHE A 206 4.41 3.89 -11.53
N THR A 207 5.53 4.09 -12.22
CA THR A 207 5.64 5.07 -13.29
C THR A 207 4.96 4.51 -14.53
N PRO A 208 4.41 5.37 -15.41
CA PRO A 208 3.98 4.94 -16.73
C PRO A 208 5.10 4.11 -17.39
N PRO A 209 4.78 2.91 -17.91
CA PRO A 209 5.79 2.02 -18.44
C PRO A 209 6.45 2.65 -19.67
N SER A 210 7.76 2.42 -19.80
CA SER A 210 8.52 2.71 -21.01
C SER A 210 8.99 1.38 -21.57
N PHE A 211 8.47 1.03 -22.73
CA PHE A 211 8.82 -0.22 -23.39
C PHE A 211 9.91 -0.02 -24.45
N PRO A 212 10.75 -1.04 -24.69
CA PRO A 212 11.62 -1.07 -25.87
C PRO A 212 10.81 -0.85 -27.15
N THR A 213 11.45 -0.24 -28.15
CA THR A 213 10.85 -0.06 -29.48
C THR A 213 10.77 -1.36 -30.29
N SER A 214 11.58 -2.35 -29.93
CA SER A 214 11.58 -3.67 -30.57
C SER A 214 10.38 -4.49 -30.13
N GLU A 215 9.71 -5.15 -31.09
CA GLU A 215 8.62 -6.10 -30.87
C GLU A 215 9.10 -7.35 -30.10
N ILE A 216 10.39 -7.63 -30.18
CA ILE A 216 11.08 -8.81 -29.68
C ILE A 216 12.26 -8.37 -28.80
N VAL A 217 12.35 -8.88 -27.57
CA VAL A 217 13.36 -8.44 -26.60
C VAL A 217 14.18 -9.62 -26.11
N LYS A 218 15.52 -9.55 -26.19
CA LYS A 218 16.38 -10.57 -25.58
C LYS A 218 16.28 -10.48 -24.06
N ILE A 219 16.14 -11.63 -23.39
CA ILE A 219 15.98 -11.71 -21.94
C ILE A 219 17.01 -12.69 -21.34
N ASN A 220 17.45 -12.41 -20.12
CA ASN A 220 18.27 -13.34 -19.34
C ASN A 220 17.41 -14.27 -18.47
N GLU A 221 18.04 -15.28 -17.85
CA GLU A 221 17.35 -16.28 -17.03
C GLU A 221 16.59 -15.68 -15.83
N ARG A 222 17.08 -14.58 -15.25
CA ARG A 222 16.39 -13.87 -14.16
C ARG A 222 15.12 -13.21 -14.66
N GLN A 223 15.18 -12.49 -15.79
CA GLN A 223 14.02 -11.87 -16.42
C GLN A 223 13.00 -12.93 -16.85
N LYS A 224 13.47 -14.05 -17.39
CA LYS A 224 12.67 -15.22 -17.76
C LYS A 224 11.89 -15.77 -16.58
N LEU A 225 12.55 -15.99 -15.44
CA LEU A 225 11.90 -16.43 -14.21
C LEU A 225 10.81 -15.46 -13.75
N LEU A 226 11.12 -14.16 -13.71
CA LEU A 226 10.17 -13.12 -13.28
C LEU A 226 8.97 -13.02 -14.23
N LEU A 227 9.19 -13.11 -15.54
CA LEU A 227 8.12 -13.13 -16.55
C LEU A 227 7.21 -14.36 -16.37
N LYS A 228 7.77 -15.54 -16.08
CA LYS A 228 6.98 -16.74 -15.75
C LYS A 228 6.12 -16.53 -14.50
N LEU A 229 6.68 -15.94 -13.44
CA LEU A 229 5.95 -15.67 -12.19
C LEU A 229 4.73 -14.77 -12.38
N ILE A 230 4.79 -13.82 -13.33
CA ILE A 230 3.64 -12.97 -13.67
C ILE A 230 2.75 -13.54 -14.79
N GLY A 231 2.92 -14.82 -15.14
CA GLY A 231 2.09 -15.54 -16.10
C GLY A 231 2.39 -15.25 -17.57
N MET A 232 3.61 -14.80 -17.90
CA MET A 232 4.01 -14.43 -19.27
C MET A 232 4.82 -15.54 -19.98
N GLU A 233 4.77 -16.77 -19.47
CA GLU A 233 5.56 -17.90 -20.00
C GLU A 233 5.28 -18.20 -21.48
N SER A 234 4.02 -18.09 -21.92
CA SER A 234 3.61 -18.37 -23.30
C SER A 234 4.14 -17.39 -24.35
N PHE A 235 4.79 -16.30 -23.91
CA PHE A 235 5.40 -15.29 -24.77
C PHE A 235 6.93 -15.37 -24.77
N ILE A 236 7.50 -16.45 -24.23
CA ILE A 236 8.94 -16.69 -24.19
C ILE A 236 9.32 -17.78 -25.20
N GLU A 237 10.25 -17.47 -26.09
CA GLU A 237 10.81 -18.41 -27.07
C GLU A 237 12.34 -18.42 -26.95
N GLY A 238 12.89 -19.48 -26.33
CA GLY A 238 14.31 -19.53 -26.00
C GLY A 238 14.70 -18.43 -25.02
N ASP A 239 15.56 -17.50 -25.47
CA ASP A 239 16.08 -16.38 -24.67
C ASP A 239 15.49 -15.04 -25.10
N VAL A 240 14.26 -15.09 -25.60
CA VAL A 240 13.58 -13.97 -26.22
C VAL A 240 12.15 -13.85 -25.69
N PHE A 241 11.70 -12.62 -25.46
CA PHE A 241 10.35 -12.26 -25.07
C PHE A 241 9.62 -11.56 -26.22
N LEU A 242 8.46 -12.09 -26.59
CA LEU A 242 7.57 -11.55 -27.63
C LEU A 242 6.71 -10.41 -27.06
N LEU A 243 7.34 -9.25 -26.86
CA LEU A 243 6.75 -8.10 -26.17
C LEU A 243 5.44 -7.62 -26.83
N GLU A 244 5.42 -7.43 -28.15
CA GLU A 244 4.22 -6.92 -28.82
C GLU A 244 3.04 -7.89 -28.68
N ARG A 245 3.30 -9.20 -28.84
CA ARG A 245 2.29 -10.25 -28.69
C ARG A 245 1.73 -10.30 -27.27
N ALA A 246 2.60 -10.17 -26.26
CA ALA A 246 2.20 -10.10 -24.86
C ALA A 246 1.31 -8.88 -24.58
N LEU A 247 1.73 -7.69 -25.03
CA LEU A 247 0.97 -6.45 -24.85
C LEU A 247 -0.38 -6.48 -25.57
N SER A 248 -0.43 -7.03 -26.79
CA SER A 248 -1.66 -7.19 -27.55
C SER A 248 -2.64 -8.13 -26.85
N ASN A 249 -2.15 -9.27 -26.34
CA ASN A 249 -2.96 -10.24 -25.62
C ASN A 249 -3.63 -9.63 -24.38
N ILE A 250 -2.87 -8.93 -23.55
CA ILE A 250 -3.41 -8.34 -22.32
C ILE A 250 -4.32 -7.13 -22.59
N ARG A 251 -4.35 -6.55 -23.79
CA ARG A 251 -5.18 -5.36 -24.10
C ARG A 251 -6.57 -5.67 -24.65
N ASN A 252 -6.89 -6.90 -25.04
CA ASN A 252 -8.13 -7.21 -25.75
C ASN A 252 -9.40 -6.86 -24.90
N TYR A 253 -10.17 -5.86 -25.34
CA TYR A 253 -11.26 -5.22 -24.58
C TYR A 253 -12.66 -5.59 -25.11
N ASN A 254 -12.74 -6.18 -26.31
CA ASN A 254 -13.99 -6.32 -27.05
C ASN A 254 -15.03 -7.24 -26.36
N GLU A 255 -14.57 -8.29 -25.68
CA GLU A 255 -15.44 -9.23 -24.97
C GLU A 255 -16.22 -8.57 -23.83
N PHE A 256 -15.61 -7.63 -23.10
CA PHE A 256 -16.25 -6.96 -21.96
C PHE A 256 -17.34 -5.99 -22.39
N ASN A 257 -17.15 -5.27 -23.49
CA ASN A 257 -18.16 -4.37 -24.05
C ASN A 257 -19.42 -5.13 -24.46
N HIS A 258 -19.23 -6.29 -25.08
CA HIS A 258 -20.35 -7.12 -25.52
C HIS A 258 -21.19 -7.56 -24.31
N PHE A 259 -20.54 -8.07 -23.25
CA PHE A 259 -21.25 -8.49 -22.05
C PHE A 259 -21.97 -7.32 -21.34
N LEU A 260 -21.34 -6.14 -21.24
CA LEU A 260 -21.98 -4.95 -20.64
C LEU A 260 -23.16 -4.45 -21.48
N SER A 261 -23.07 -4.54 -22.81
CA SER A 261 -24.17 -4.21 -23.71
C SER A 261 -25.38 -5.14 -23.48
N ASN A 262 -25.13 -6.45 -23.33
CA ASN A 262 -26.18 -7.44 -23.06
C ASN A 262 -26.88 -7.16 -21.72
N VAL A 263 -26.14 -6.89 -20.65
CA VAL A 263 -26.71 -6.54 -19.34
C VAL A 263 -27.60 -5.30 -19.43
N ARG A 264 -27.17 -4.26 -20.15
CA ARG A 264 -27.99 -3.04 -20.37
C ARG A 264 -29.26 -3.34 -21.19
N ALA A 265 -29.18 -4.28 -22.13
CA ALA A 265 -30.34 -4.69 -22.92
C ALA A 265 -31.37 -5.44 -22.06
N PHE A 266 -30.91 -6.30 -21.13
CA PHE A 266 -31.79 -6.97 -20.18
C PHE A 266 -32.43 -6.01 -19.17
N GLU A 267 -31.64 -5.06 -18.63
CA GLU A 267 -32.15 -4.00 -17.75
C GLU A 267 -33.31 -3.22 -18.40
N ARG A 268 -33.21 -2.87 -19.69
CA ARG A 268 -34.29 -2.17 -20.44
C ARG A 268 -35.53 -3.03 -20.71
N LYS A 269 -35.38 -4.36 -20.70
CA LYS A 269 -36.47 -5.32 -20.99
C LYS A 269 -37.10 -5.88 -19.71
N ALA A 270 -36.59 -5.53 -18.54
CA ALA A 270 -37.14 -5.95 -17.26
C ALA A 270 -38.60 -5.48 -17.14
N ALA A 271 -39.49 -6.40 -16.78
CA ALA A 271 -40.93 -6.11 -16.65
C ALA A 271 -41.32 -5.79 -15.21
N THR A 272 -40.46 -6.14 -14.25
CA THR A 272 -40.69 -5.97 -12.81
C THR A 272 -39.58 -5.18 -12.14
N LEU A 273 -39.90 -4.56 -11.00
CA LEU A 273 -38.93 -3.83 -10.18
C LEU A 273 -37.78 -4.74 -9.68
N ASP A 274 -38.09 -5.99 -9.34
CA ASP A 274 -37.10 -6.96 -8.85
C ASP A 274 -36.09 -7.34 -9.94
N GLU A 275 -36.54 -7.54 -11.18
CA GLU A 275 -35.67 -7.77 -12.33
C GLU A 275 -34.79 -6.55 -12.62
N GLU A 276 -35.34 -5.34 -12.54
CA GLU A 276 -34.58 -4.11 -12.73
C GLU A 276 -33.48 -3.96 -11.66
N LEU A 277 -33.81 -4.21 -10.39
CA LEU A 277 -32.86 -4.23 -9.27
C LEU A 277 -31.76 -5.27 -9.47
N PHE A 278 -32.11 -6.48 -9.92
CA PHE A 278 -31.16 -7.53 -10.24
C PHE A 278 -30.17 -7.09 -11.33
N TRP A 279 -30.66 -6.60 -12.46
CA TRP A 279 -29.80 -6.18 -13.58
C TRP A 279 -28.96 -4.95 -13.25
N ARG A 280 -29.48 -4.00 -12.44
CA ARG A 280 -28.68 -2.88 -11.90
C ARG A 280 -27.51 -3.37 -11.05
N LYS A 281 -27.74 -4.37 -10.20
CA LYS A 281 -26.69 -4.99 -9.38
C LYS A 281 -25.65 -5.71 -10.24
N GLU A 282 -26.09 -6.45 -11.25
CA GLU A 282 -25.19 -7.20 -12.13
C GLU A 282 -24.36 -6.27 -13.02
N LYS A 283 -24.97 -5.20 -13.54
CA LYS A 283 -24.25 -4.11 -14.24
C LYS A 283 -23.15 -3.51 -13.38
N ARG A 284 -23.45 -3.20 -12.11
CA ARG A 284 -22.46 -2.67 -11.17
C ARG A 284 -21.32 -3.65 -10.92
N ARG A 285 -21.63 -4.94 -10.74
CA ARG A 285 -20.60 -6.00 -10.58
C ARG A 285 -19.69 -6.07 -11.78
N LEU A 286 -20.27 -6.03 -12.98
CA LEU A 286 -19.52 -6.08 -14.22
C LEU A 286 -18.64 -4.84 -14.41
N GLU A 287 -19.15 -3.64 -14.12
CA GLU A 287 -18.35 -2.41 -14.19
C GLU A 287 -17.12 -2.48 -13.26
N ILE A 288 -17.29 -2.99 -12.04
CA ILE A 288 -16.17 -3.22 -11.10
C ILE A 288 -15.19 -4.25 -11.68
N TYR A 289 -15.69 -5.36 -12.20
CA TYR A 289 -14.86 -6.41 -12.80
C TYR A 289 -14.04 -5.88 -14.00
N ILE A 290 -14.67 -5.10 -14.89
CA ILE A 290 -14.00 -4.48 -16.05
C ILE A 290 -12.92 -3.52 -15.57
N ARG A 291 -13.23 -2.63 -14.62
CA ARG A 291 -12.26 -1.67 -14.06
C ARG A 291 -11.05 -2.37 -13.45
N ARG A 292 -11.28 -3.39 -12.61
CA ARG A 292 -10.19 -4.17 -11.99
C ARG A 292 -9.38 -4.93 -13.02
N THR A 293 -10.01 -5.44 -14.07
CA THR A 293 -9.30 -6.11 -15.17
C THR A 293 -8.40 -5.12 -15.92
N ILE A 294 -8.90 -3.91 -16.23
CA ILE A 294 -8.08 -2.84 -16.84
C ILE A 294 -6.91 -2.46 -15.94
N LEU A 295 -7.14 -2.31 -14.63
CA LEU A 295 -6.08 -1.99 -13.67
C LEU A 295 -5.04 -3.12 -13.59
N ARG A 296 -5.47 -4.39 -13.50
CA ARG A 296 -4.56 -5.52 -13.50
C ARG A 296 -3.67 -5.55 -14.74
N ARG A 297 -4.23 -5.26 -15.92
CA ARG A 297 -3.48 -5.13 -17.18
C ARG A 297 -2.44 -4.02 -17.11
N LYS A 298 -2.83 -2.82 -16.66
CA LYS A 298 -1.89 -1.70 -16.48
C LYS A 298 -0.78 -2.02 -15.48
N LEU A 299 -1.09 -2.73 -14.40
CA LEU A 299 -0.09 -3.16 -13.43
C LEU A 299 0.86 -4.17 -14.08
N LEU A 300 0.36 -5.18 -14.81
CA LEU A 300 1.20 -6.11 -15.56
C LEU A 300 2.13 -5.40 -16.54
N GLU A 301 1.64 -4.38 -17.26
CA GLU A 301 2.50 -3.55 -18.11
C GLU A 301 3.64 -2.88 -17.31
N CYS A 302 3.36 -2.34 -16.13
CA CYS A 302 4.38 -1.78 -15.25
C CYS A 302 5.39 -2.86 -14.79
N LEU A 303 4.92 -4.04 -14.41
CA LEU A 303 5.77 -5.15 -13.98
C LEU A 303 6.68 -5.63 -15.12
N ILE A 304 6.13 -5.82 -16.33
CA ILE A 304 6.92 -6.19 -17.52
C ILE A 304 7.99 -5.13 -17.80
N SER A 305 7.61 -3.85 -17.80
CA SER A 305 8.56 -2.75 -18.02
C SER A 305 9.69 -2.76 -16.98
N ASN A 306 9.38 -2.96 -15.70
CA ASN A 306 10.38 -3.09 -14.65
C ASN A 306 11.31 -4.28 -14.91
N ILE A 307 10.77 -5.47 -15.19
CA ILE A 307 11.57 -6.68 -15.45
C ILE A 307 12.53 -6.46 -16.63
N LEU A 308 12.04 -5.92 -17.74
CA LEU A 308 12.87 -5.68 -18.93
C LEU A 308 13.92 -4.60 -18.71
N SER A 309 13.72 -3.70 -17.75
CA SER A 309 14.71 -2.68 -17.37
C SER A 309 15.78 -3.18 -16.40
N LEU A 310 15.60 -4.37 -15.82
CA LEU A 310 16.59 -4.93 -14.89
C LEU A 310 17.91 -5.16 -15.64
N PRO A 311 19.05 -4.74 -15.05
CA PRO A 311 20.34 -4.97 -15.66
C PRO A 311 20.60 -6.47 -15.80
N GLU A 312 21.37 -6.83 -16.83
CA GLU A 312 22.06 -8.11 -16.88
C GLU A 312 23.02 -8.14 -15.69
N LYS A 313 22.61 -8.76 -14.56
CA LYS A 313 23.51 -8.91 -13.43
C LYS A 313 24.61 -9.87 -13.85
N ALA A 314 25.86 -9.42 -13.79
CA ALA A 314 27.01 -10.31 -13.68
C ALA A 314 26.87 -11.04 -12.34
N TYR A 315 26.45 -12.31 -12.39
CA TYR A 315 26.61 -13.24 -11.28
C TYR A 315 27.89 -14.03 -11.49
#